data_AF-A0A3N1KDK4-F1
#
_entry.id   AF-A0A3N1KDK4-F1
#
_cell.length_a   1.000
_cell.length_b   1.000
_cell.length_c   1.000
_cell.angle_alpha   90.00
_cell.angle_beta   90.00
_cell.angle_gamma   90.00
#
_symmetry.space_group_name_H-M   'P 1'
#
loop_
_entity.id
_entity.type
_entity.pdbx_description
1 polymer ?
#
loop_
_entity_poly.entity_id
_entity_poly.type
_entity_poly.pdbx_seq_one_letter_code
_entity_poly.pdbx_strand_id
1 'polypeptide(L)'
;MADLFDRYAAATPARGSSARQPAPAWDEMFASDREVRRAYQEIHATLEGMTQDDLRGRTAALADSYLAQGVTFDFAGEERPFPLDAVPRVIEHDEWLDVEKGVKQRVKALEAFLADVYGPQRAVADGVIPAGLITSSSHFHRQAAGIDPANGVRIQVSGIDLIRDEAGAWCVLEDNVRVPSGVSYVISNRRVMAQTLPELFVSMKVRPVGDYPARLLAALKKSAPSGVDEPTVVVLTPGVFNSAYYEHTLLARLMGVELVEGRDLYCSGGRVFMRTTGGPERVDVIYRRVDDEFLDPLQFRADSVLGSPGLLMAARLGTVTIANAVGNGVADDKLVYTYLPELIRYYLGEEALLPNVRTWRLEDPGALEEVLDRLDELVVKPVDGSGGKGLVVGPAASRRELDELRTRLQQDPRGWIAQPVVQLSTIPTLVDDGLQPRHADLRPFAVHDGDDVWVLPGGLTRVALPAGQLVVNSSQGGGSKDTWIVGGDVAAWAGHDVSALIAEQTTPTQSIPVITPEAAAAAAAAADHTPDHAPQDDPRNDQQAQQQQQRVDDGPATTTEGRPC
;
A
#
# COMPACT_ATOMS: atom_id res chain seq x y z
N MET A 1 21.12 -37.37 9.20
CA MET A 1 20.25 -36.22 8.94
C MET A 1 21.13 -35.19 8.26
N ALA A 2 20.77 -34.76 7.05
CA ALA A 2 21.42 -33.58 6.47
C ALA A 2 21.08 -32.39 7.36
N ASP A 3 22.05 -31.54 7.67
CA ASP A 3 21.82 -30.30 8.40
C ASP A 3 20.93 -29.41 7.51
N LEU A 4 19.90 -28.80 8.12
CA LEU A 4 18.95 -27.92 7.44
C LEU A 4 19.66 -26.76 6.72
N PHE A 5 20.86 -26.40 7.20
CA PHE A 5 21.72 -25.35 6.66
C PHE A 5 22.91 -25.85 5.83
N ASP A 6 23.10 -27.16 5.62
CA ASP A 6 24.25 -27.72 4.85
C ASP A 6 24.34 -27.11 3.43
N ARG A 7 23.20 -26.87 2.80
CA ARG A 7 23.10 -26.25 1.46
C ARG A 7 23.05 -24.72 1.50
N TYR A 8 22.85 -24.13 2.68
CA TYR A 8 22.77 -22.68 2.88
C TYR A 8 24.14 -22.03 2.71
N ALA A 9 25.17 -22.59 3.37
CA ALA A 9 26.54 -22.10 3.26
C ALA A 9 27.11 -22.24 1.83
N ALA A 10 26.74 -23.31 1.11
CA ALA A 10 27.17 -23.54 -0.27
C ALA A 10 26.50 -22.59 -1.29
N ALA A 11 25.33 -22.04 -0.96
CA ALA A 11 24.60 -21.08 -1.81
C ALA A 11 25.05 -19.62 -1.59
N THR A 12 25.84 -19.36 -0.55
CA THR A 12 26.46 -18.05 -0.32
C THR A 12 27.68 -17.94 -1.24
N PRO A 13 27.76 -16.97 -2.16
CA PRO A 13 28.88 -16.89 -3.09
C PRO A 13 30.19 -16.74 -2.31
N ALA A 14 31.10 -17.70 -2.49
CA ALA A 14 32.43 -17.66 -1.91
C ALA A 14 33.15 -16.36 -2.32
N ARG A 15 33.90 -15.75 -1.39
CA ARG A 15 34.76 -14.58 -1.65
C ARG A 15 35.82 -14.92 -2.71
N GLY A 16 35.47 -14.81 -3.99
CA GLY A 16 36.34 -15.07 -5.13
C GLY A 16 37.22 -13.87 -5.47
N SER A 17 38.51 -14.10 -5.70
CA SER A 17 39.55 -13.11 -5.97
C SER A 17 39.50 -12.46 -7.38
N SER A 18 38.32 -12.27 -7.98
CA SER A 18 38.22 -11.57 -9.28
C SER A 18 37.65 -10.18 -9.10
N ALA A 19 38.30 -9.17 -9.69
CA ALA A 19 37.99 -7.75 -9.56
C ALA A 19 36.62 -7.31 -10.16
N ARG A 20 35.70 -8.24 -10.43
CA ARG A 20 34.41 -8.02 -11.10
C ARG A 20 33.22 -8.72 -10.44
N GLN A 21 33.39 -9.36 -9.28
CA GLN A 21 32.26 -9.90 -8.54
C GLN A 21 31.73 -8.86 -7.55
N PRO A 22 30.40 -8.62 -7.50
CA PRO A 22 29.81 -7.77 -6.47
C PRO A 22 30.13 -8.33 -5.08
N ALA A 23 30.23 -7.45 -4.08
CA ALA A 23 30.39 -7.87 -2.70
C ALA A 23 29.27 -8.86 -2.31
N PRO A 24 29.57 -9.87 -1.48
CA PRO A 24 28.52 -10.78 -1.02
C PRO A 24 27.45 -9.98 -0.26
N ALA A 25 26.19 -10.33 -0.48
CA ALA A 25 25.08 -9.71 0.21
C ALA A 25 25.19 -9.92 1.73
N TRP A 26 24.68 -8.95 2.49
CA TRP A 26 24.55 -9.10 3.95
C TRP A 26 23.54 -10.19 4.29
N ASP A 27 23.96 -11.24 4.99
CA ASP A 27 23.02 -12.24 5.50
C ASP A 27 22.46 -11.85 6.88
N GLU A 28 21.14 -11.89 7.01
CA GLU A 28 20.41 -11.49 8.22
C GLU A 28 20.60 -12.48 9.38
N MET A 29 20.79 -13.78 9.08
CA MET A 29 20.99 -14.81 10.10
C MET A 29 22.46 -15.04 10.42
N PHE A 30 23.34 -15.00 9.42
CA PHE A 30 24.74 -15.37 9.54
C PHE A 30 25.69 -14.16 9.35
N ALA A 31 26.64 -13.97 10.25
CA ALA A 31 27.73 -12.99 10.09
C ALA A 31 28.88 -13.53 9.21
N SER A 32 29.06 -14.84 9.23
CA SER A 32 29.96 -15.62 8.38
C SER A 32 29.42 -17.07 8.30
N ASP A 33 29.99 -17.94 7.45
CA ASP A 33 29.49 -19.29 7.14
C ASP A 33 29.10 -20.18 8.34
N ARG A 34 29.50 -19.84 9.57
CA ARG A 34 29.17 -20.60 10.79
C ARG A 34 28.83 -19.74 12.02
N GLU A 35 28.76 -18.43 11.88
CA GLU A 35 28.51 -17.54 13.03
C GLU A 35 27.11 -16.94 12.93
N VAL A 36 26.20 -17.44 13.76
CA VAL A 36 24.83 -16.94 13.86
C VAL A 36 24.81 -15.61 14.59
N ARG A 37 24.17 -14.61 14.00
CA ARG A 37 23.99 -13.29 14.60
C ARG A 37 23.11 -13.39 15.83
N ARG A 38 23.40 -12.57 16.84
CA ARG A 38 22.69 -12.53 18.13
C ARG A 38 21.17 -12.56 17.97
N ALA A 39 20.61 -11.68 17.15
CA ALA A 39 19.17 -11.58 16.90
C ALA A 39 18.51 -12.89 16.44
N TYR A 40 19.27 -13.79 15.80
CA TYR A 40 18.77 -15.03 15.22
C TYR A 40 19.12 -16.30 16.02
N GLN A 41 19.84 -16.21 17.15
CA GLN A 41 20.30 -17.39 17.89
C GLN A 41 19.16 -18.33 18.32
N GLU A 42 18.06 -17.78 18.85
CA GLU A 42 16.92 -18.58 19.31
C GLU A 42 16.14 -19.22 18.14
N ILE A 43 16.01 -18.48 17.03
CA ILE A 43 15.38 -19.00 15.81
C ILE A 43 16.24 -20.11 15.23
N HIS A 44 17.55 -19.90 15.12
CA HIS A 44 18.48 -20.89 14.60
C HIS A 44 18.43 -22.18 15.42
N ALA A 45 18.53 -22.09 16.75
CA ALA A 45 18.44 -23.25 17.63
C ALA A 45 17.11 -24.01 17.47
N THR A 46 16.01 -23.27 17.23
CA THR A 46 14.70 -23.85 16.98
C THR A 46 14.62 -24.54 15.61
N LEU A 47 15.20 -23.93 14.57
CA LEU A 47 15.25 -24.49 13.22
C LEU A 47 16.17 -25.71 13.11
N GLU A 48 17.33 -25.70 13.78
CA GLU A 48 18.25 -26.86 13.86
C GLU A 48 17.59 -28.09 14.50
N GLY A 49 16.63 -27.88 15.40
CA GLY A 49 15.85 -28.94 16.01
C GLY A 49 14.78 -29.56 15.10
N MET A 50 14.55 -28.99 13.91
CA MET A 50 13.49 -29.42 12.98
C MET A 50 14.06 -30.14 11.76
N THR A 51 13.32 -31.11 11.24
CA THR A 51 13.61 -31.68 9.92
C THR A 51 13.04 -30.80 8.80
N GLN A 52 13.54 -30.97 7.58
CA GLN A 52 12.99 -30.27 6.40
C GLN A 52 11.50 -30.59 6.19
N ASP A 53 11.07 -31.80 6.51
CA ASP A 53 9.67 -32.21 6.38
C ASP A 53 8.80 -31.58 7.48
N ASP A 54 9.31 -31.40 8.70
CA ASP A 54 8.61 -30.65 9.76
C ASP A 54 8.37 -29.20 9.33
N LEU A 55 9.40 -28.56 8.76
CA LEU A 55 9.31 -27.17 8.32
C LEU A 55 8.33 -27.02 7.14
N ARG A 56 8.37 -27.92 6.16
CA ARG A 56 7.38 -27.98 5.07
C ARG A 56 5.96 -28.21 5.58
N GLY A 57 5.79 -29.11 6.55
CA GLY A 57 4.50 -29.37 7.18
C GLY A 57 3.93 -28.12 7.86
N ARG A 58 4.77 -27.35 8.56
CA ARG A 58 4.39 -26.05 9.13
C ARG A 58 4.05 -25.05 8.04
N THR A 59 4.84 -24.92 6.97
CA THR A 59 4.53 -24.02 5.84
C THR A 59 3.21 -24.38 5.15
N ALA A 60 2.90 -25.67 4.98
CA ALA A 60 1.61 -26.10 4.46
C ALA A 60 0.45 -25.70 5.39
N ALA A 61 0.60 -25.91 6.70
CA ALA A 61 -0.40 -25.48 7.69
C ALA A 61 -0.58 -23.94 7.72
N LEU A 62 0.49 -23.17 7.54
CA LEU A 62 0.44 -21.71 7.40
C LEU A 62 -0.39 -21.33 6.16
N ALA A 63 -0.11 -21.95 5.01
CA ALA A 63 -0.83 -21.69 3.76
C ALA A 63 -2.33 -22.04 3.85
N ASP A 64 -2.68 -23.16 4.49
CA ASP A 64 -4.07 -23.55 4.73
C ASP A 64 -4.79 -22.55 5.65
N SER A 65 -4.09 -22.06 6.69
CA SER A 65 -4.62 -21.02 7.58
C SER A 65 -4.86 -19.70 6.85
N TYR A 66 -3.98 -19.33 5.92
CA TYR A 66 -4.14 -18.13 5.06
C TYR A 66 -5.39 -18.22 4.20
N LEU A 67 -5.58 -19.35 3.53
CA LEU A 67 -6.77 -19.62 2.72
C LEU A 67 -8.04 -19.56 3.57
N ALA A 68 -8.04 -20.20 4.74
CA ALA A 68 -9.18 -20.18 5.65
C ALA A 68 -9.52 -18.78 6.18
N GLN A 69 -8.53 -17.90 6.30
CA GLN A 69 -8.70 -16.50 6.72
C GLN A 69 -8.99 -15.55 5.55
N GLY A 70 -9.06 -16.06 4.32
CA GLY A 70 -9.28 -15.27 3.11
C GLY A 70 -8.12 -14.36 2.74
N VAL A 71 -6.90 -14.64 3.23
CA VAL A 71 -5.69 -13.85 2.89
C VAL A 71 -5.25 -14.25 1.48
N THR A 72 -5.82 -13.61 0.47
CA THR A 72 -5.52 -13.85 -0.95
C THR A 72 -4.91 -12.63 -1.61
N PHE A 73 -4.19 -12.85 -2.71
CA PHE A 73 -3.74 -11.81 -3.63
C PHE A 73 -4.11 -12.23 -5.06
N ASP A 74 -4.34 -11.24 -5.91
CA ASP A 74 -4.55 -11.48 -7.34
C ASP A 74 -3.20 -11.76 -8.02
N PHE A 75 -3.06 -12.97 -8.57
CA PHE A 75 -1.98 -13.34 -9.47
C PHE A 75 -2.55 -13.73 -10.82
N ALA A 76 -2.37 -12.86 -11.82
CA ALA A 76 -2.80 -13.08 -13.21
C ALA A 76 -4.32 -13.35 -13.36
N GLY A 77 -5.15 -12.75 -12.50
CA GLY A 77 -6.61 -12.88 -12.51
C GLY A 77 -7.13 -14.04 -11.65
N GLU A 78 -6.25 -14.79 -10.98
CA GLU A 78 -6.63 -15.83 -10.02
C GLU A 78 -6.26 -15.39 -8.59
N GLU A 79 -7.21 -15.51 -7.67
CA GLU A 79 -6.92 -15.35 -6.25
C GLU A 79 -6.08 -16.53 -5.73
N ARG A 80 -4.89 -16.23 -5.23
CA ARG A 80 -3.99 -17.22 -4.63
C ARG A 80 -3.62 -16.80 -3.21
N PRO A 81 -3.31 -17.74 -2.30
CA PRO A 81 -2.82 -17.39 -0.98
C PRO A 81 -1.45 -16.75 -1.10
N PHE A 82 -1.27 -15.60 -0.46
CA PHE A 82 -0.01 -14.88 -0.49
C PHE A 82 1.09 -15.71 0.18
N PRO A 83 2.18 -16.11 -0.51
CA PRO A 83 3.16 -17.02 0.06
C PRO A 83 3.79 -16.42 1.32
N LEU A 84 3.59 -17.10 2.46
CA LEU A 84 4.23 -16.77 3.73
C LEU A 84 5.34 -17.80 4.00
N ASP A 85 6.55 -17.30 4.18
CA ASP A 85 7.67 -18.12 4.64
C ASP A 85 7.70 -18.20 6.18
N ALA A 86 7.98 -19.40 6.70
CA ALA A 86 7.97 -19.70 8.13
C ALA A 86 9.17 -19.10 8.91
N VAL A 87 10.23 -18.66 8.23
CA VAL A 87 11.39 -18.02 8.87
C VAL A 87 11.17 -16.50 8.89
N PRO A 88 10.96 -15.87 10.05
CA PRO A 88 10.70 -14.44 10.13
C PRO A 88 11.96 -13.61 9.86
N ARG A 89 11.76 -12.34 9.49
CA ARG A 89 12.79 -11.32 9.58
C ARG A 89 12.88 -10.82 11.02
N VAL A 90 14.07 -10.79 11.62
CA VAL A 90 14.26 -10.28 12.99
C VAL A 90 15.11 -9.02 12.98
N ILE A 91 14.63 -8.01 13.71
CA ILE A 91 15.32 -6.73 13.88
C ILE A 91 15.36 -6.44 15.39
N GLU A 92 16.55 -6.11 15.90
CA GLU A 92 16.70 -5.76 17.31
C GLU A 92 16.04 -4.41 17.61
N HIS A 93 15.49 -4.26 18.81
CA HIS A 93 14.79 -3.05 19.23
C HIS A 93 15.63 -1.77 19.06
N ASP A 94 16.90 -1.79 19.43
CA ASP A 94 17.75 -0.60 19.39
C ASP A 94 18.03 -0.17 17.94
N GLU A 95 18.19 -1.13 17.03
CA GLU A 95 18.27 -0.88 15.59
C GLU A 95 16.95 -0.33 15.04
N TRP A 96 15.82 -0.90 15.47
CA TRP A 96 14.50 -0.43 15.09
C TRP A 96 14.24 1.01 15.52
N LEU A 97 14.73 1.45 16.68
CA LEU A 97 14.57 2.83 17.14
C LEU A 97 15.18 3.84 16.17
N ASP A 98 16.28 3.49 15.51
CA ASP A 98 16.91 4.39 14.53
C ASP A 98 16.15 4.40 13.20
N VAL A 99 15.65 3.24 12.77
CA VAL A 99 14.71 3.13 11.63
C VAL A 99 13.45 3.94 11.90
N GLU A 100 12.85 3.80 13.08
CA GLU A 100 11.65 4.53 13.50
C GLU A 100 11.90 6.04 13.44
N LYS A 101 12.97 6.56 14.05
CA LYS A 101 13.30 7.99 14.00
C LYS A 101 13.49 8.49 12.57
N GLY A 102 14.19 7.74 11.73
CA GLY A 102 14.44 8.12 10.35
C GLY A 102 13.17 8.13 9.48
N VAL A 103 12.29 7.14 9.65
CA VAL A 103 10.98 7.13 8.99
C VAL A 103 10.14 8.33 9.43
N LYS A 104 10.09 8.64 10.74
CA LYS A 104 9.39 9.83 11.24
C LYS A 104 9.92 11.12 10.65
N GLN A 105 11.24 11.32 10.64
CA GLN A 105 11.89 12.49 10.06
C GLN A 105 11.52 12.64 8.59
N ARG A 106 11.63 11.55 7.82
CA ARG A 106 11.36 11.54 6.39
C ARG A 106 9.90 11.89 6.07
N VAL A 107 8.94 11.30 6.80
CA VAL A 107 7.51 11.60 6.64
C VAL A 107 7.23 13.07 6.94
N LYS A 108 7.83 13.65 7.99
CA LYS A 108 7.70 15.08 8.31
C LYS A 108 8.24 15.99 7.20
N ALA A 109 9.35 15.62 6.57
CA ALA A 109 9.90 16.38 5.45
C ALA A 109 9.02 16.27 4.18
N LEU A 110 8.48 15.08 3.89
CA LEU A 110 7.53 14.87 2.79
C LEU A 110 6.22 15.65 3.00
N GLU A 111 5.71 15.68 4.23
CA GLU A 111 4.54 16.46 4.62
C GLU A 111 4.78 17.96 4.40
N ALA A 112 5.90 18.49 4.89
CA ALA A 112 6.30 19.88 4.68
C ALA A 112 6.48 20.21 3.18
N PHE A 113 7.08 19.29 2.41
CA PHE A 113 7.22 19.44 0.96
C PHE A 113 5.87 19.53 0.26
N LEU A 114 4.92 18.64 0.56
CA LEU A 114 3.59 18.67 -0.05
C LEU A 114 2.81 19.94 0.31
N ALA A 115 2.89 20.37 1.57
CA ALA A 115 2.29 21.63 2.02
C ALA A 115 2.89 22.84 1.29
N ASP A 116 4.20 22.83 1.03
CA ASP A 116 4.87 23.90 0.28
C ASP A 116 4.51 23.89 -1.21
N VAL A 117 4.52 22.71 -1.86
CA VAL A 117 4.19 22.53 -3.29
C VAL A 117 2.78 23.01 -3.62
N TYR A 118 1.81 22.70 -2.78
CA TYR A 118 0.41 23.13 -2.95
C TYR A 118 0.09 24.48 -2.30
N GLY A 119 1.06 25.08 -1.61
CA GLY A 119 0.96 26.37 -0.92
C GLY A 119 1.97 27.39 -1.46
N PRO A 120 2.90 27.91 -0.64
CA PRO A 120 3.74 29.05 -0.99
C PRO A 120 4.93 28.76 -1.92
N GLN A 121 5.29 27.49 -2.15
CA GLN A 121 6.38 27.06 -3.05
C GLN A 121 7.74 27.69 -2.73
N ARG A 122 8.08 27.80 -1.44
CA ARG A 122 9.34 28.39 -0.95
C ARG A 122 10.56 27.58 -1.36
N ALA A 123 10.52 26.25 -1.32
CA ALA A 123 11.66 25.41 -1.73
C ALA A 123 12.01 25.61 -3.21
N VAL A 124 11.01 25.95 -4.04
CA VAL A 124 11.24 26.33 -5.44
C VAL A 124 11.82 27.73 -5.54
N ALA A 125 11.25 28.71 -4.82
CA ALA A 125 11.70 30.09 -4.82
C ALA A 125 13.16 30.23 -4.33
N ASP A 126 13.54 29.44 -3.33
CA ASP A 126 14.88 29.42 -2.74
C ASP A 126 15.86 28.53 -3.53
N GLY A 127 15.41 27.87 -4.60
CA GLY A 127 16.24 27.08 -5.50
C GLY A 127 16.67 25.71 -4.96
N VAL A 128 16.02 25.19 -3.92
CA VAL A 128 16.28 23.85 -3.36
C VAL A 128 15.82 22.76 -4.32
N ILE A 129 14.65 22.94 -4.95
CA ILE A 129 14.10 22.02 -5.94
C ILE A 129 13.61 22.78 -7.19
N PRO A 130 13.91 22.32 -8.42
CA PRO A 130 13.49 23.01 -9.62
C PRO A 130 11.98 23.00 -9.83
N ALA A 131 11.38 24.12 -10.23
CA ALA A 131 9.95 24.20 -10.59
C ALA A 131 9.56 23.22 -11.71
N GLY A 132 10.45 23.05 -12.69
CA GLY A 132 10.27 22.11 -13.80
C GLY A 132 10.12 20.66 -13.35
N LEU A 133 10.75 20.29 -12.23
CA LEU A 133 10.69 18.95 -11.68
C LEU A 133 9.26 18.62 -11.20
N ILE A 134 8.67 19.53 -10.43
CA ILE A 134 7.30 19.41 -9.92
C ILE A 134 6.28 19.51 -11.05
N THR A 135 6.38 20.58 -11.87
CA THR A 135 5.32 20.93 -12.83
C THR A 135 5.20 19.98 -14.02
N SER A 136 6.22 19.15 -14.27
CA SER A 136 6.17 18.13 -15.31
C SER A 136 5.97 16.71 -14.78
N SER A 137 5.90 16.51 -13.45
CA SER A 137 5.49 15.23 -12.90
C SER A 137 4.05 14.94 -13.31
N SER A 138 3.80 13.72 -13.80
CA SER A 138 2.46 13.25 -14.15
C SER A 138 1.52 13.18 -12.93
N HIS A 139 2.10 13.09 -11.74
CA HIS A 139 1.41 13.00 -10.46
C HIS A 139 1.29 14.35 -9.73
N PHE A 140 1.70 15.46 -10.36
CA PHE A 140 1.38 16.79 -9.85
C PHE A 140 -0.02 17.23 -10.30
N HIS A 141 -1.02 16.92 -9.48
CA HIS A 141 -2.42 17.27 -9.77
C HIS A 141 -2.76 18.68 -9.32
N ARG A 142 -2.90 19.62 -10.26
CA ARG A 142 -3.33 21.01 -9.98
C ARG A 142 -4.71 21.07 -9.31
N GLN A 143 -5.54 20.06 -9.54
CA GLN A 143 -6.85 19.87 -8.92
C GLN A 143 -6.77 19.80 -7.38
N ALA A 144 -5.63 19.41 -6.82
CA ALA A 144 -5.41 19.37 -5.38
C ALA A 144 -5.13 20.76 -4.74
N ALA A 145 -4.89 21.79 -5.54
CA ALA A 145 -4.63 23.14 -5.03
C ALA A 145 -5.84 23.68 -4.23
N GLY A 146 -5.57 24.24 -3.06
CA GLY A 146 -6.58 24.75 -2.13
C GLY A 146 -7.35 23.67 -1.36
N ILE A 147 -6.95 22.39 -1.48
CA ILE A 147 -7.45 21.33 -0.59
C ILE A 147 -6.47 21.22 0.58
N ASP A 148 -6.91 21.76 1.72
CA ASP A 148 -6.17 21.74 2.98
C ASP A 148 -6.91 20.87 4.01
N PRO A 149 -6.33 19.74 4.43
CA PRO A 149 -6.90 18.90 5.48
C PRO A 149 -7.05 19.66 6.80
N ALA A 150 -8.10 19.35 7.57
CA ALA A 150 -8.45 20.12 8.77
C ALA A 150 -7.35 20.13 9.85
N ASN A 151 -6.62 19.03 9.99
CA ASN A 151 -5.46 18.92 10.90
C ASN A 151 -4.12 19.22 10.21
N GLY A 152 -4.13 19.72 8.98
CA GLY A 152 -2.93 20.01 8.19
C GLY A 152 -2.17 18.79 7.68
N VAL A 153 -2.67 17.57 7.91
CA VAL A 153 -2.01 16.32 7.50
C VAL A 153 -2.45 15.89 6.12
N ARG A 154 -1.51 15.83 5.18
CA ARG A 154 -1.70 15.31 3.83
C ARG A 154 -1.33 13.82 3.74
N ILE A 155 -0.39 13.35 4.56
CA ILE A 155 0.09 11.96 4.57
C ILE A 155 -0.34 11.24 5.86
N GLN A 156 -1.62 10.85 5.96
CA GLN A 156 -2.13 10.10 7.11
C GLN A 156 -1.48 8.72 7.22
N VAL A 157 -1.21 8.06 6.09
CA VAL A 157 -0.54 6.76 6.02
C VAL A 157 0.63 6.84 5.04
N SER A 158 1.79 6.34 5.44
CA SER A 158 2.94 6.19 4.53
C SER A 158 3.50 4.79 4.60
N GLY A 159 4.02 4.31 3.47
CA GLY A 159 4.85 3.11 3.39
C GLY A 159 6.24 3.50 2.88
N ILE A 160 7.27 3.32 3.70
CA ILE A 160 8.65 3.69 3.31
C ILE A 160 9.39 2.40 3.02
N ASP A 161 9.81 2.17 1.78
CA ASP A 161 10.53 0.96 1.40
C ASP A 161 12.00 1.08 1.80
N LEU A 162 12.44 0.16 2.64
CA LEU A 162 13.79 0.08 3.18
C LEU A 162 14.48 -1.18 2.67
N ILE A 163 15.77 -1.05 2.43
CA ILE A 163 16.67 -2.18 2.21
C ILE A 163 17.82 -2.10 3.20
N ARG A 164 18.46 -3.24 3.42
CA ARG A 164 19.77 -3.28 4.06
C ARG A 164 20.81 -3.63 2.98
N ASP A 165 21.85 -2.81 2.87
CA ASP A 165 22.90 -2.97 1.85
C ASP A 165 23.95 -4.03 2.23
N GLU A 166 24.97 -4.21 1.39
CA GLU A 166 26.08 -5.15 1.63
C GLU A 166 26.90 -4.84 2.90
N ALA A 167 26.85 -3.62 3.40
CA ALA A 167 27.53 -3.19 4.63
C ALA A 167 26.64 -3.37 5.88
N GLY A 168 25.38 -3.75 5.70
CA GLY A 168 24.43 -3.88 6.80
C GLY A 168 23.72 -2.57 7.16
N ALA A 169 23.87 -1.51 6.36
CA ALA A 169 23.25 -0.21 6.62
C ALA A 169 21.85 -0.11 6.00
N TRP A 170 20.93 0.54 6.71
CA TRP A 170 19.59 0.82 6.19
C TRP A 170 19.62 1.95 5.17
N CYS A 171 18.96 1.74 4.04
CA CYS A 171 18.75 2.76 3.02
C CYS A 171 17.28 2.78 2.60
N VAL A 172 16.75 3.97 2.30
CA VAL A 172 15.43 4.12 1.68
C VAL A 172 15.55 3.82 0.20
N LEU A 173 14.69 2.96 -0.31
CA LEU A 173 14.57 2.62 -1.73
C LEU A 173 13.49 3.43 -2.43
N GLU A 174 12.33 3.59 -1.79
CA GLU A 174 11.13 4.22 -2.36
C GLU A 174 10.21 4.72 -1.25
N ASP A 175 9.48 5.81 -1.54
CA ASP A 175 8.45 6.35 -0.67
C ASP A 175 7.08 6.01 -1.25
N ASN A 176 6.08 5.73 -0.43
CA ASN A 176 4.72 5.46 -0.88
C ASN A 176 3.76 6.30 -0.04
N VAL A 177 3.33 7.45 -0.58
CA VAL A 177 2.48 8.43 0.13
C VAL A 177 1.15 8.71 -0.56
N ARG A 178 0.84 7.95 -1.62
CA ARG A 178 -0.49 7.88 -2.25
C ARG A 178 -1.43 6.96 -1.48
N VAL A 179 -1.58 5.72 -1.95
CA VAL A 179 -2.44 4.68 -1.37
C VAL A 179 -1.56 3.48 -0.99
N PRO A 180 -0.69 3.60 0.03
CA PRO A 180 0.20 2.50 0.40
C PRO A 180 -0.60 1.28 0.84
N SER A 181 -0.19 0.12 0.35
CA SER A 181 -0.77 -1.18 0.68
C SER A 181 0.25 -2.13 1.27
N GLY A 182 -0.25 -3.14 1.99
CA GLY A 182 0.50 -4.27 2.50
C GLY A 182 0.39 -4.49 4.02
N VAL A 183 -0.26 -3.59 4.75
CA VAL A 183 -0.39 -3.67 6.21
C VAL A 183 -1.31 -4.80 6.66
N SER A 184 -2.30 -5.20 5.85
CA SER A 184 -3.12 -6.38 6.15
C SER A 184 -2.25 -7.63 6.23
N TYR A 185 -1.29 -7.78 5.31
CA TYR A 185 -0.34 -8.88 5.35
C TYR A 185 0.52 -8.80 6.62
N VAL A 186 0.94 -7.62 7.08
CA VAL A 186 1.68 -7.51 8.35
C VAL A 186 0.88 -8.07 9.53
N ILE A 187 -0.39 -7.70 9.64
CA ILE A 187 -1.28 -8.15 10.72
C ILE A 187 -1.57 -9.65 10.59
N SER A 188 -1.88 -10.13 9.38
CA SER A 188 -2.18 -11.54 9.10
C SER A 188 -0.96 -12.44 9.27
N ASN A 189 0.21 -12.03 8.77
CA ASN A 189 1.50 -12.69 8.97
C ASN A 189 1.77 -12.86 10.47
N ARG A 190 1.63 -11.78 11.24
CA ARG A 190 1.80 -11.85 12.70
C ARG A 190 0.86 -12.85 13.35
N ARG A 191 -0.44 -12.75 13.03
CA ARG A 191 -1.46 -13.59 13.63
C ARG A 191 -1.20 -15.07 13.40
N VAL A 192 -0.88 -15.43 12.16
CA VAL A 192 -0.65 -16.81 11.77
C VAL A 192 0.68 -17.33 12.37
N MET A 193 1.74 -16.52 12.34
CA MET A 193 3.02 -16.90 12.98
C MET A 193 2.89 -17.11 14.48
N ALA A 194 2.12 -16.27 15.18
CA ALA A 194 1.88 -16.42 16.62
C ALA A 194 1.11 -17.71 16.98
N GLN A 195 0.25 -18.19 16.07
CA GLN A 195 -0.46 -19.47 16.24
C GLN A 195 0.44 -20.68 15.96
N THR A 196 1.40 -20.56 15.03
CA THR A 196 2.27 -21.68 14.62
C THR A 196 3.55 -21.80 15.46
N LEU A 197 4.04 -20.71 16.05
CA LEU A 197 5.29 -20.66 16.85
C LEU A 197 5.13 -19.91 18.18
N PRO A 198 4.12 -20.21 19.02
CA PRO A 198 3.79 -19.42 20.22
C PRO A 198 4.96 -19.31 21.22
N GLU A 199 5.79 -20.34 21.35
CA GLU A 199 6.95 -20.39 22.24
C GLU A 199 8.02 -19.34 21.88
N LEU A 200 8.22 -19.06 20.60
CA LEU A 200 9.19 -18.07 20.12
C LEU A 200 8.73 -16.65 20.37
N PHE A 201 7.42 -16.38 20.31
CA PHE A 201 6.88 -15.05 20.57
C PHE A 201 7.13 -14.59 22.00
N VAL A 202 6.98 -15.50 22.97
CA VAL A 202 7.17 -15.19 24.39
C VAL A 202 8.65 -15.05 24.73
N SER A 203 9.49 -15.98 24.27
CA SER A 203 10.93 -15.98 24.54
C SER A 203 11.64 -14.77 23.94
N MET A 204 11.37 -14.46 22.68
CA MET A 204 12.00 -13.35 21.96
C MET A 204 11.36 -11.98 22.22
N LYS A 205 10.26 -11.93 23.00
CA LYS A 205 9.53 -10.70 23.34
C LYS A 205 9.15 -9.87 22.09
N VAL A 206 8.50 -10.52 21.13
CA VAL A 206 8.13 -9.88 19.85
C VAL A 206 7.08 -8.79 20.09
N ARG A 207 7.31 -7.57 19.57
CA ARG A 207 6.39 -6.44 19.73
C ARG A 207 5.09 -6.64 18.94
N PRO A 208 3.91 -6.26 19.48
CA PRO A 208 2.63 -6.44 18.79
C PRO A 208 2.46 -5.45 17.61
N VAL A 209 1.71 -5.87 16.59
CA VAL A 209 1.31 -5.04 15.43
C VAL A 209 -0.21 -4.84 15.32
N GLY A 210 -0.98 -5.45 16.23
CA GLY A 210 -2.44 -5.46 16.19
C GLY A 210 -3.10 -4.09 16.45
N ASP A 211 -2.38 -3.14 17.04
CA ASP A 211 -2.90 -1.80 17.36
C ASP A 211 -3.05 -0.88 16.13
N TYR A 212 -2.55 -1.31 14.96
CA TYR A 212 -2.54 -0.48 13.75
C TYR A 212 -3.93 0.06 13.36
N PRO A 213 -5.01 -0.77 13.25
CA PRO A 213 -6.32 -0.28 12.83
C PRO A 213 -6.88 0.75 13.82
N ALA A 214 -6.72 0.53 15.12
CA ALA A 214 -7.18 1.46 16.14
C ALA A 214 -6.44 2.81 16.07
N ARG A 215 -5.12 2.79 15.86
CA ARG A 215 -4.32 4.00 15.67
C ARG A 215 -4.66 4.73 14.37
N LEU A 216 -4.88 3.99 13.28
CA LEU A 216 -5.33 4.55 12.01
C LEU A 216 -6.69 5.23 12.17
N LEU A 217 -7.67 4.56 12.78
CA LEU A 217 -8.99 5.16 13.02
C LEU A 217 -8.88 6.42 13.87
N ALA A 218 -8.08 6.40 14.94
CA ALA A 218 -7.86 7.58 15.79
C ALA A 218 -7.27 8.76 14.99
N ALA A 219 -6.27 8.50 14.13
CA ALA A 219 -5.69 9.51 13.25
C ALA A 219 -6.70 10.05 12.23
N LEU A 220 -7.50 9.17 11.63
CA LEU A 220 -8.57 9.56 10.71
C LEU A 220 -9.61 10.43 11.41
N LYS A 221 -10.08 10.05 12.60
CA LYS A 221 -11.01 10.86 13.40
C LYS A 221 -10.44 12.23 13.75
N LYS A 222 -9.15 12.32 14.13
CA LYS A 222 -8.45 13.60 14.36
C LYS A 222 -8.37 14.49 13.12
N SER A 223 -8.44 13.90 11.92
CA SER A 223 -8.43 14.66 10.66
C SER A 223 -9.80 15.20 10.25
N ALA A 224 -10.85 15.00 11.05
CA ALA A 224 -12.19 15.46 10.73
C ALA A 224 -12.29 17.00 10.64
N PRO A 225 -13.19 17.52 9.77
CA PRO A 225 -13.53 18.94 9.72
C PRO A 225 -13.89 19.55 11.07
N SER A 226 -13.61 20.84 11.24
CA SER A 226 -13.93 21.58 12.47
C SER A 226 -15.43 21.55 12.78
N GLY A 227 -15.77 21.37 14.07
CA GLY A 227 -17.17 21.37 14.54
C GLY A 227 -17.89 20.03 14.40
N VAL A 228 -17.14 18.94 14.23
CA VAL A 228 -17.64 17.56 14.23
C VAL A 228 -17.10 16.84 15.46
N ASP A 229 -17.97 16.54 16.44
CA ASP A 229 -17.56 15.88 17.68
C ASP A 229 -17.39 14.37 17.50
N GLU A 230 -18.31 13.73 16.76
CA GLU A 230 -18.29 12.30 16.44
C GLU A 230 -18.27 12.12 14.91
N PRO A 231 -17.09 12.08 14.27
CA PRO A 231 -16.99 12.04 12.83
C PRO A 231 -17.31 10.66 12.25
N THR A 232 -18.12 10.64 11.20
CA THR A 232 -18.34 9.43 10.40
C THR A 232 -17.17 9.23 9.45
N VAL A 233 -16.44 8.12 9.67
CA VAL A 233 -15.31 7.68 8.86
C VAL A 233 -15.75 6.53 7.96
N VAL A 234 -15.37 6.54 6.68
CA VAL A 234 -15.62 5.43 5.74
C VAL A 234 -14.34 5.04 4.99
N VAL A 235 -14.27 3.79 4.54
CA VAL A 235 -13.22 3.31 3.62
C VAL A 235 -13.78 3.27 2.21
N LEU A 236 -13.28 4.14 1.32
CA LEU A 236 -13.68 4.16 -0.09
C LEU A 236 -12.85 3.13 -0.88
N THR A 237 -13.49 2.12 -1.44
CA THR A 237 -12.87 1.04 -2.22
C THR A 237 -13.27 1.09 -3.71
N PRO A 238 -12.37 0.72 -4.64
CA PRO A 238 -12.71 0.52 -6.05
C PRO A 238 -13.53 -0.76 -6.31
N GLY A 239 -13.76 -1.59 -5.29
CA GLY A 239 -14.55 -2.82 -5.36
C GLY A 239 -13.71 -4.10 -5.52
N VAL A 240 -14.41 -5.23 -5.69
CA VAL A 240 -13.85 -6.60 -5.62
C VAL A 240 -12.80 -6.93 -6.67
N PHE A 241 -12.79 -6.22 -7.80
CA PHE A 241 -11.84 -6.47 -8.89
C PHE A 241 -10.47 -5.82 -8.67
N ASN A 242 -10.24 -5.22 -7.52
CA ASN A 242 -8.95 -4.67 -7.14
C ASN A 242 -8.15 -5.69 -6.33
N SER A 243 -6.88 -5.86 -6.68
CA SER A 243 -5.98 -6.84 -6.03
C SER A 243 -5.76 -6.60 -4.54
N ALA A 244 -6.00 -5.39 -4.03
CA ALA A 244 -5.91 -5.04 -2.62
C ALA A 244 -7.27 -5.01 -1.90
N TYR A 245 -8.36 -5.46 -2.53
CA TYR A 245 -9.70 -5.45 -1.93
C TYR A 245 -9.78 -6.17 -0.58
N TYR A 246 -9.05 -7.29 -0.43
CA TYR A 246 -8.90 -7.98 0.85
C TYR A 246 -8.42 -7.04 1.96
N GLU A 247 -7.39 -6.22 1.70
CA GLU A 247 -6.89 -5.26 2.67
C GLU A 247 -7.94 -4.20 3.03
N HIS A 248 -8.70 -3.72 2.05
CA HIS A 248 -9.72 -2.71 2.27
C HIS A 248 -10.82 -3.23 3.21
N THR A 249 -11.31 -4.45 2.93
CA THR A 249 -12.33 -5.12 3.76
C THR A 249 -11.83 -5.42 5.17
N LEU A 250 -10.59 -5.92 5.30
CA LEU A 250 -10.00 -6.23 6.60
C LEU A 250 -9.84 -4.96 7.45
N LEU A 251 -9.28 -3.89 6.88
CA LEU A 251 -9.08 -2.64 7.61
C LEU A 251 -10.41 -1.99 7.99
N ALA A 252 -11.40 -1.94 7.09
CA ALA A 252 -12.73 -1.42 7.41
C ALA A 252 -13.37 -2.19 8.57
N ARG A 253 -13.31 -3.52 8.53
CA ARG A 253 -13.80 -4.40 9.59
C ARG A 253 -13.09 -4.19 10.92
N LEU A 254 -11.75 -4.14 10.92
CA LEU A 254 -10.97 -3.99 12.16
C LEU A 254 -11.08 -2.59 12.77
N MET A 255 -11.30 -1.56 11.94
CA MET A 255 -11.64 -0.22 12.41
C MET A 255 -13.11 -0.09 12.84
N GLY A 256 -13.98 -1.02 12.44
CA GLY A 256 -15.41 -0.93 12.71
C GLY A 256 -16.08 0.22 11.95
N VAL A 257 -15.67 0.46 10.70
CA VAL A 257 -16.22 1.51 9.83
C VAL A 257 -16.79 0.92 8.55
N GLU A 258 -17.65 1.68 7.87
CA GLU A 258 -18.27 1.24 6.63
C GLU A 258 -17.27 1.16 5.46
N LEU A 259 -17.36 0.07 4.69
CA LEU A 259 -16.68 -0.07 3.42
C LEU A 259 -17.64 0.34 2.31
N VAL A 260 -17.30 1.38 1.56
CA VAL A 260 -18.18 2.00 0.56
C VAL A 260 -17.52 2.05 -0.81
N GLU A 261 -18.32 1.94 -1.87
CA GLU A 261 -17.90 2.26 -3.23
C GLU A 261 -18.38 3.67 -3.63
N GLY A 262 -17.86 4.21 -4.74
CA GLY A 262 -18.22 5.56 -5.21
C GLY A 262 -19.72 5.79 -5.40
N ARG A 263 -20.47 4.74 -5.80
CA ARG A 263 -21.93 4.76 -5.98
C ARG A 263 -22.74 4.91 -4.68
N ASP A 264 -22.15 4.50 -3.56
CA ASP A 264 -22.78 4.60 -2.23
C ASP A 264 -22.67 6.02 -1.68
N LEU A 265 -21.78 6.84 -2.25
CA LEU A 265 -21.56 8.22 -1.88
C LEU A 265 -22.21 9.19 -2.89
N TYR A 266 -22.67 10.33 -2.39
CA TYR A 266 -23.07 11.45 -3.23
C TYR A 266 -22.79 12.79 -2.56
N CYS A 267 -22.52 13.82 -3.36
CA CYS A 267 -22.25 15.16 -2.86
C CYS A 267 -23.49 16.05 -3.00
N SER A 268 -23.81 16.81 -1.95
CA SER A 268 -24.90 17.80 -1.95
C SER A 268 -24.58 18.97 -1.03
N GLY A 269 -24.83 20.20 -1.48
CA GLY A 269 -24.56 21.41 -0.68
C GLY A 269 -23.09 21.54 -0.25
N GLY A 270 -22.15 21.01 -1.04
CA GLY A 270 -20.73 21.01 -0.74
C GLY A 270 -20.33 20.03 0.38
N ARG A 271 -21.15 19.03 0.72
CA ARG A 271 -20.87 17.97 1.70
C ARG A 271 -21.04 16.59 1.07
N VAL A 272 -20.43 15.57 1.66
CA VAL A 272 -20.54 14.17 1.22
C VAL A 272 -21.53 13.41 2.10
N PHE A 273 -22.36 12.59 1.48
CA PHE A 273 -23.33 11.72 2.15
C PHE A 273 -23.21 10.29 1.65
N MET A 274 -23.36 9.34 2.57
CA MET A 274 -23.52 7.91 2.31
C MET A 274 -25.00 7.57 2.23
N ARG A 275 -25.37 6.74 1.25
CA ARG A 275 -26.74 6.22 1.09
C ARG A 275 -26.97 5.10 2.09
N THR A 276 -27.95 5.26 2.98
CA THR A 276 -28.38 4.18 3.89
C THR A 276 -29.89 3.95 3.78
N THR A 277 -30.37 2.81 4.27
CA THR A 277 -31.81 2.52 4.35
C THR A 277 -32.56 3.43 5.34
N GLY A 278 -31.86 3.98 6.34
CA GLY A 278 -32.40 4.94 7.30
C GLY A 278 -32.40 6.39 6.81
N GLY A 279 -31.90 6.65 5.60
CA GLY A 279 -31.72 7.98 5.03
C GLY A 279 -30.23 8.31 4.82
N PRO A 280 -29.94 9.50 4.28
CA PRO A 280 -28.55 9.87 4.02
C PRO A 280 -27.79 10.19 5.30
N GLU A 281 -26.65 9.55 5.48
CA GLU A 281 -25.72 9.81 6.58
C GLU A 281 -24.58 10.69 6.08
N ARG A 282 -24.21 11.73 6.84
CA ARG A 282 -23.08 12.59 6.46
C ARG A 282 -21.77 11.84 6.66
N VAL A 283 -20.84 11.99 5.71
CA VAL A 283 -19.48 11.47 5.81
C VAL A 283 -18.52 12.63 6.03
N ASP A 284 -17.65 12.51 7.05
CA ASP A 284 -16.73 13.57 7.45
C ASP A 284 -15.28 13.23 7.08
N VAL A 285 -14.91 11.95 7.05
CA VAL A 285 -13.57 11.49 6.68
C VAL A 285 -13.67 10.27 5.77
N ILE A 286 -12.95 10.31 4.65
CA ILE A 286 -12.86 9.23 3.68
C ILE A 286 -11.43 8.71 3.69
N TYR A 287 -11.20 7.51 4.22
CA TYR A 287 -9.97 6.76 3.98
C TYR A 287 -10.05 6.16 2.58
N ARG A 288 -9.40 6.80 1.61
CA ARG A 288 -9.49 6.41 0.21
C ARG A 288 -8.53 5.29 -0.11
N ARG A 289 -9.02 4.31 -0.87
CA ARG A 289 -8.25 3.23 -1.48
C ARG A 289 -8.33 3.28 -3.01
N VAL A 290 -8.59 4.46 -3.54
CA VAL A 290 -8.78 4.79 -4.96
C VAL A 290 -7.79 5.87 -5.34
N ASP A 291 -7.16 5.72 -6.51
CA ASP A 291 -6.20 6.69 -7.07
C ASP A 291 -6.86 8.03 -7.40
N ASP A 292 -6.07 9.11 -7.40
CA ASP A 292 -6.56 10.49 -7.51
C ASP A 292 -7.46 10.70 -8.73
N GLU A 293 -7.02 10.21 -9.89
CA GLU A 293 -7.67 10.42 -11.18
C GLU A 293 -9.06 9.78 -11.27
N PHE A 294 -9.39 8.86 -10.35
CA PHE A 294 -10.66 8.15 -10.31
C PHE A 294 -11.62 8.68 -9.24
N LEU A 295 -11.20 9.59 -8.36
CA LEU A 295 -11.98 10.06 -7.21
C LEU A 295 -13.18 10.95 -7.55
N ASP A 296 -13.06 11.82 -8.56
CA ASP A 296 -14.11 12.76 -8.93
C ASP A 296 -14.17 12.95 -10.46
N PRO A 297 -15.21 12.41 -11.13
CA PRO A 297 -15.34 12.53 -12.58
C PRO A 297 -15.57 13.96 -13.08
N LEU A 298 -15.89 14.92 -12.19
CA LEU A 298 -16.02 16.33 -12.56
C LEU A 298 -14.67 17.07 -12.62
N GLN A 299 -13.61 16.50 -12.04
CA GLN A 299 -12.29 17.15 -11.93
C GLN A 299 -11.17 16.36 -12.63
N PHE A 300 -11.33 15.04 -12.74
CA PHE A 300 -10.36 14.14 -13.35
C PHE A 300 -10.98 13.34 -14.51
N ARG A 301 -11.02 12.00 -14.40
CA ARG A 301 -11.54 11.12 -15.44
C ARG A 301 -13.05 11.12 -15.47
N ALA A 302 -13.63 11.73 -16.51
CA ALA A 302 -15.06 11.78 -16.72
C ALA A 302 -15.72 10.39 -16.91
N ASP A 303 -14.94 9.38 -17.29
CA ASP A 303 -15.38 7.98 -17.41
C ASP A 303 -15.26 7.17 -16.11
N SER A 304 -14.73 7.76 -15.03
CA SER A 304 -14.59 7.07 -13.75
C SER A 304 -15.94 6.82 -13.09
N VAL A 305 -16.12 5.59 -12.60
CA VAL A 305 -17.24 5.15 -11.76
C VAL A 305 -16.81 4.77 -10.34
N LEU A 306 -15.52 4.91 -10.01
CA LEU A 306 -14.95 4.48 -8.73
C LEU A 306 -15.09 5.53 -7.63
N GLY A 307 -15.19 6.80 -8.04
CA GLY A 307 -15.37 7.96 -7.17
C GLY A 307 -16.80 8.49 -7.16
N SER A 308 -17.00 9.67 -6.59
CA SER A 308 -18.30 10.35 -6.53
C SER A 308 -18.20 11.78 -7.05
N PRO A 309 -19.10 12.23 -7.94
CA PRO A 309 -19.08 13.60 -8.49
C PRO A 309 -19.12 14.67 -7.39
N GLY A 310 -18.18 15.62 -7.42
CA GLY A 310 -18.13 16.76 -6.50
C GLY A 310 -17.36 16.52 -5.20
N LEU A 311 -16.74 15.34 -5.04
CA LEU A 311 -15.96 14.97 -3.87
C LEU A 311 -14.76 15.91 -3.65
N LEU A 312 -14.07 16.32 -4.72
CA LEU A 312 -12.96 17.28 -4.62
C LEU A 312 -13.44 18.67 -4.20
N MET A 313 -14.63 19.08 -4.64
CA MET A 313 -15.22 20.35 -4.22
C MET A 313 -15.60 20.35 -2.74
N ALA A 314 -16.16 19.25 -2.23
CA ALA A 314 -16.45 19.11 -0.81
C ALA A 314 -15.17 19.18 0.04
N ALA A 315 -14.11 18.49 -0.39
CA ALA A 315 -12.81 18.53 0.28
C ALA A 315 -12.21 19.94 0.27
N ARG A 316 -12.30 20.66 -0.86
CA ARG A 316 -11.83 22.06 -0.98
C ARG A 316 -12.62 23.04 -0.10
N LEU A 317 -13.90 22.76 0.15
CA LEU A 317 -14.72 23.53 1.09
C LEU A 317 -14.44 23.17 2.56
N GLY A 318 -13.56 22.20 2.81
CA GLY A 318 -13.20 21.74 4.16
C GLY A 318 -14.34 21.02 4.88
N THR A 319 -15.31 20.44 4.14
CA THR A 319 -16.48 19.76 4.74
C THR A 319 -16.31 18.26 4.87
N VAL A 320 -15.27 17.70 4.22
CA VAL A 320 -14.84 16.31 4.28
C VAL A 320 -13.32 16.26 4.17
N THR A 321 -12.67 15.35 4.89
CA THR A 321 -11.24 15.06 4.73
C THR A 321 -11.05 13.79 3.91
N ILE A 322 -10.15 13.83 2.92
CA ILE A 322 -9.74 12.67 2.13
C ILE A 322 -8.35 12.25 2.61
N ALA A 323 -8.22 11.02 3.09
CA ALA A 323 -6.99 10.47 3.64
C ALA A 323 -6.52 9.26 2.82
N ASN A 324 -5.31 9.23 2.26
CA ASN A 324 -4.38 10.36 2.13
C ASN A 324 -4.93 11.48 1.24
N ALA A 325 -4.39 12.69 1.38
CA ALA A 325 -4.80 13.81 0.56
C ALA A 325 -4.58 13.56 -0.94
N VAL A 326 -5.35 14.27 -1.76
CA VAL A 326 -5.21 14.28 -3.22
C VAL A 326 -3.93 15.03 -3.59
N GLY A 327 -3.21 14.56 -4.61
CA GLY A 327 -1.99 15.21 -5.12
C GLY A 327 -0.69 14.77 -4.45
N ASN A 328 -0.73 13.79 -3.54
CA ASN A 328 0.48 13.32 -2.87
C ASN A 328 1.49 12.63 -3.79
N GLY A 329 1.07 12.18 -4.97
CA GLY A 329 1.95 11.44 -5.89
C GLY A 329 3.13 12.24 -6.44
N VAL A 330 3.12 13.57 -6.33
CA VAL A 330 4.31 14.38 -6.64
C VAL A 330 5.45 14.16 -5.64
N ALA A 331 5.14 13.74 -4.41
CA ALA A 331 6.15 13.56 -3.35
C ALA A 331 6.78 12.16 -3.33
N ASP A 332 6.12 11.13 -3.87
CA ASP A 332 6.73 9.82 -4.12
C ASP A 332 7.26 9.64 -5.55
N ASP A 333 7.39 10.74 -6.30
CA ASP A 333 8.04 10.76 -7.60
C ASP A 333 9.54 10.39 -7.47
N LYS A 334 10.04 9.52 -8.36
CA LYS A 334 11.42 9.02 -8.29
C LYS A 334 12.48 10.10 -8.45
N LEU A 335 12.17 11.22 -9.11
CA LEU A 335 13.08 12.36 -9.16
C LEU A 335 13.04 13.13 -7.85
N VAL A 336 11.85 13.38 -7.27
CA VAL A 336 11.73 14.07 -5.96
C VAL A 336 12.47 13.31 -4.87
N TYR A 337 12.39 11.98 -4.88
CA TYR A 337 13.18 11.11 -4.00
C TYR A 337 14.65 11.54 -3.92
N THR A 338 15.27 11.91 -5.04
CA THR A 338 16.70 12.30 -5.08
C THR A 338 17.03 13.62 -4.37
N TYR A 339 16.04 14.49 -4.15
CA TYR A 339 16.19 15.78 -3.45
C TYR A 339 15.83 15.67 -1.96
N LEU A 340 15.37 14.52 -1.50
CA LEU A 340 14.80 14.39 -0.17
C LEU A 340 15.81 14.65 0.97
N PRO A 341 17.11 14.31 0.87
CA PRO A 341 18.11 14.77 1.83
C PRO A 341 18.21 16.29 1.92
N GLU A 342 18.17 17.01 0.79
CA GLU A 342 18.17 18.47 0.74
C GLU A 342 16.87 19.06 1.32
N LEU A 343 15.73 18.43 1.05
CA LEU A 343 14.43 18.85 1.60
C LEU A 343 14.37 18.62 3.12
N ILE A 344 14.95 17.55 3.64
CA ILE A 344 15.09 17.32 5.09
C ILE A 344 15.90 18.45 5.73
N ARG A 345 17.05 18.80 5.15
CA ARG A 345 17.86 19.94 5.62
C ARG A 345 17.09 21.25 5.57
N TYR A 346 16.38 21.50 4.47
CA TYR A 346 15.66 22.75 4.25
C TYR A 346 14.48 22.94 5.21
N TYR A 347 13.61 21.92 5.34
CA TYR A 347 12.40 22.04 6.16
C TYR A 347 12.63 21.76 7.64
N LEU A 348 13.53 20.85 7.98
CA LEU A 348 13.74 20.39 9.36
C LEU A 348 15.04 20.93 9.98
N GLY A 349 16.00 21.42 9.18
CA GLY A 349 17.30 21.84 9.68
C GLY A 349 18.17 20.67 10.17
N GLU A 350 17.87 19.45 9.71
CA GLU A 350 18.49 18.21 10.16
C GLU A 350 19.22 17.51 9.01
N GLU A 351 20.16 16.62 9.33
CA GLU A 351 20.71 15.66 8.35
C GLU A 351 19.80 14.43 8.26
N ALA A 352 19.74 13.83 7.06
CA ALA A 352 18.95 12.63 6.83
C ALA A 352 19.48 11.46 7.67
N LEU A 353 18.65 10.91 8.55
CA LEU A 353 18.99 9.77 9.40
C LEU A 353 19.04 8.45 8.62
N LEU A 354 18.11 8.29 7.66
CA LEU A 354 18.12 7.18 6.71
C LEU A 354 18.59 7.70 5.35
N PRO A 355 19.74 7.24 4.85
CA PRO A 355 20.22 7.63 3.53
C PRO A 355 19.34 7.07 2.42
N ASN A 356 19.34 7.76 1.29
CA ASN A 356 18.83 7.21 0.04
C ASN A 356 19.88 6.28 -0.58
N VAL A 357 19.42 5.32 -1.38
CA VAL A 357 20.28 4.68 -2.38
C VAL A 357 20.83 5.76 -3.34
N ARG A 358 22.14 5.72 -3.59
CA ARG A 358 22.80 6.64 -4.51
C ARG A 358 22.08 6.61 -5.86
N THR A 359 21.61 7.77 -6.31
CA THR A 359 20.79 7.88 -7.51
C THR A 359 21.30 9.01 -8.38
N TRP A 360 21.56 8.72 -9.65
CA TRP A 360 21.92 9.70 -10.66
C TRP A 360 20.66 10.24 -11.33
N ARG A 361 20.58 11.57 -11.44
CA ARG A 361 19.56 12.28 -12.21
C ARG A 361 20.09 12.47 -13.62
N LEU A 362 19.49 11.80 -14.61
CA LEU A 362 20.03 11.82 -15.96
C LEU A 362 19.79 13.16 -16.69
N GLU A 363 18.96 14.04 -16.13
CA GLU A 363 18.84 15.44 -16.59
C GLU A 363 20.11 16.27 -16.34
N ASP A 364 20.98 15.85 -15.41
CA ASP A 364 22.32 16.44 -15.23
C ASP A 364 23.26 15.87 -16.31
N PRO A 365 23.81 16.69 -17.22
CA PRO A 365 24.69 16.22 -18.29
C PRO A 365 25.89 15.41 -17.80
N GLY A 366 26.47 15.78 -16.65
CA GLY A 366 27.62 15.05 -16.10
C GLY A 366 27.23 13.67 -15.56
N ALA A 367 26.05 13.57 -14.94
CA ALA A 367 25.51 12.29 -14.49
C ALA A 367 25.11 11.40 -15.66
N LEU A 368 24.53 11.97 -16.73
CA LEU A 368 24.23 11.24 -17.96
C LEU A 368 25.49 10.66 -18.59
N GLU A 369 26.55 11.46 -18.73
CA GLU A 369 27.84 10.99 -19.24
C GLU A 369 28.39 9.83 -18.41
N GLU A 370 28.45 9.97 -17.08
CA GLU A 370 28.92 8.90 -16.18
C GLU A 370 28.09 7.61 -16.33
N VAL A 371 26.76 7.72 -16.41
CA VAL A 371 25.87 6.56 -16.55
C VAL A 371 26.01 5.89 -17.91
N LEU A 372 26.14 6.67 -18.98
CA LEU A 372 26.32 6.15 -20.33
C LEU A 372 27.65 5.39 -20.48
N ASP A 373 28.69 5.77 -19.74
CA ASP A 373 29.99 5.10 -19.74
C ASP A 373 29.99 3.75 -18.99
N ARG A 374 29.06 3.57 -18.04
CA ARG A 374 28.99 2.41 -17.14
C ARG A 374 27.62 1.73 -17.14
N LEU A 375 26.90 1.82 -18.25
CA LEU A 375 25.51 1.38 -18.36
C LEU A 375 25.33 -0.13 -18.07
N ASP A 376 26.37 -0.93 -18.32
CA ASP A 376 26.44 -2.36 -18.03
C ASP A 376 26.68 -2.69 -16.55
N GLU A 377 26.93 -1.69 -15.69
CA GLU A 377 27.16 -1.85 -14.24
C GLU A 377 25.99 -1.34 -13.38
N LEU A 378 25.01 -0.67 -13.99
CA LEU A 378 23.97 0.09 -13.28
C LEU A 378 22.57 -0.49 -13.48
N VAL A 379 21.66 -0.09 -12.60
CA VAL A 379 20.22 -0.30 -12.76
C VAL A 379 19.58 0.99 -13.22
N VAL A 380 18.86 0.95 -14.34
CA VAL A 380 18.23 2.13 -14.94
C VAL A 380 16.71 1.98 -14.88
N LYS A 381 16.02 3.01 -14.38
CA LYS A 381 14.58 3.00 -14.10
C LYS A 381 13.90 4.21 -14.74
N PRO A 382 12.71 4.04 -15.35
CA PRO A 382 11.90 5.17 -15.76
C PRO A 382 11.30 5.87 -14.52
N VAL A 383 11.16 7.19 -14.59
CA VAL A 383 10.62 8.03 -13.50
C VAL A 383 9.15 7.72 -13.24
N ASP A 384 8.30 7.75 -14.28
CA ASP A 384 6.86 7.49 -14.18
C ASP A 384 6.48 5.99 -14.07
N GLY A 385 7.44 5.06 -14.12
CA GLY A 385 7.13 3.63 -14.18
C GLY A 385 6.83 3.01 -12.81
N SER A 386 5.66 2.42 -12.60
CA SER A 386 5.34 1.63 -11.40
C SER A 386 5.76 0.16 -11.53
N GLY A 387 6.16 -0.49 -10.44
CA GLY A 387 6.22 -1.95 -10.33
C GLY A 387 7.26 -2.65 -11.21
N GLY A 388 8.39 -2.01 -11.52
CA GLY A 388 9.48 -2.60 -12.28
C GLY A 388 9.30 -2.59 -13.81
N LYS A 389 8.19 -2.05 -14.33
CA LYS A 389 8.00 -1.88 -15.78
C LYS A 389 9.04 -0.90 -16.34
N GLY A 390 9.78 -1.34 -17.37
CA GLY A 390 10.82 -0.54 -18.02
C GLY A 390 12.18 -0.52 -17.30
N LEU A 391 12.33 -1.28 -16.20
CA LEU A 391 13.59 -1.49 -15.50
C LEU A 391 14.60 -2.21 -16.41
N VAL A 392 15.84 -1.71 -16.47
CA VAL A 392 16.96 -2.42 -17.09
C VAL A 392 18.05 -2.65 -16.05
N VAL A 393 18.45 -3.91 -15.88
CA VAL A 393 19.56 -4.31 -15.01
C VAL A 393 20.78 -4.51 -15.90
N GLY A 394 21.68 -3.53 -15.91
CA GLY A 394 22.85 -3.46 -16.80
C GLY A 394 23.65 -4.77 -16.88
N PRO A 395 24.05 -5.37 -15.74
CA PRO A 395 24.85 -6.60 -15.76
C PRO A 395 24.14 -7.83 -16.37
N ALA A 396 22.81 -7.83 -16.42
CA ALA A 396 22.00 -8.89 -16.98
C ALA A 396 21.51 -8.59 -18.41
N ALA A 397 21.70 -7.35 -18.89
CA ALA A 397 21.21 -6.91 -20.19
C ALA A 397 22.18 -7.30 -21.33
N SER A 398 21.62 -7.65 -22.47
CA SER A 398 22.39 -7.86 -23.69
C SER A 398 22.91 -6.53 -24.25
N ARG A 399 23.98 -6.58 -25.06
CA ARG A 399 24.52 -5.39 -25.72
C ARG A 399 23.47 -4.62 -26.54
N ARG A 400 22.58 -5.35 -27.23
CA ARG A 400 21.49 -4.76 -28.01
C ARG A 400 20.53 -3.97 -27.11
N GLU A 401 20.15 -4.52 -25.96
CA GLU A 401 19.27 -3.84 -25.00
C GLU A 401 19.94 -2.59 -24.41
N LEU A 402 21.25 -2.66 -24.15
CA LEU A 402 22.03 -1.50 -23.68
C LEU A 402 22.13 -0.41 -24.75
N ASP A 403 22.31 -0.74 -26.02
CA ASP A 403 22.36 0.23 -27.12
C ASP A 403 20.99 0.90 -27.35
N GLU A 404 19.90 0.13 -27.26
CA GLU A 404 18.53 0.64 -27.30
C GLU A 404 18.23 1.54 -26.09
N LEU A 405 18.70 1.15 -24.89
CA LEU A 405 18.59 1.98 -23.69
C LEU A 405 19.37 3.28 -23.84
N ARG A 406 20.63 3.24 -24.29
CA ARG A 406 21.48 4.40 -24.54
C ARG A 406 20.77 5.45 -25.41
N THR A 407 20.15 5.00 -26.50
CA THR A 407 19.40 5.88 -27.40
C THR A 407 18.21 6.53 -26.69
N ARG A 408 17.46 5.77 -25.90
CA ARG A 408 16.33 6.30 -25.11
C ARG A 408 16.76 7.32 -24.07
N LEU A 409 17.85 7.05 -23.34
CA LEU A 409 18.39 7.96 -22.32
C LEU A 409 18.85 9.28 -22.90
N GLN A 410 19.41 9.28 -24.12
CA GLN A 410 19.81 10.51 -24.80
C GLN A 410 18.63 11.31 -25.35
N GLN A 411 17.53 10.64 -25.72
CA GLN A 411 16.32 11.28 -26.26
C GLN A 411 15.49 11.96 -25.18
N ASP A 412 15.37 11.33 -24.02
CA ASP A 412 14.62 11.85 -22.88
C ASP A 412 15.38 11.56 -21.58
N PRO A 413 16.46 12.29 -21.27
CA PRO A 413 17.22 12.06 -20.05
C PRO A 413 16.41 12.28 -18.77
N ARG A 414 15.45 13.22 -18.80
CA ARG A 414 14.61 13.55 -17.66
C ARG A 414 13.70 12.39 -17.24
N GLY A 415 13.22 11.60 -18.20
CA GLY A 415 12.35 10.46 -17.93
C GLY A 415 13.00 9.29 -17.18
N TRP A 416 14.28 9.38 -16.80
CA TRP A 416 15.04 8.25 -16.27
C TRP A 416 15.95 8.61 -15.09
N ILE A 417 16.17 7.63 -14.23
CA ILE A 417 17.19 7.64 -13.17
C ILE A 417 18.08 6.40 -13.29
N ALA A 418 19.29 6.49 -12.76
CA ALA A 418 20.18 5.33 -12.61
C ALA A 418 20.61 5.16 -11.15
N GLN A 419 20.85 3.92 -10.75
CA GLN A 419 21.27 3.53 -9.40
C GLN A 419 22.34 2.44 -9.51
N PRO A 420 23.25 2.31 -8.53
CA PRO A 420 24.14 1.17 -8.48
C PRO A 420 23.31 -0.10 -8.26
N VAL A 421 23.85 -1.25 -8.67
CA VAL A 421 23.26 -2.55 -8.31
C VAL A 421 23.53 -2.77 -6.82
N VAL A 422 22.55 -2.45 -5.97
CA VAL A 422 22.65 -2.71 -4.54
C VAL A 422 22.38 -4.18 -4.25
N GLN A 423 23.26 -4.81 -3.48
CA GLN A 423 23.06 -6.18 -3.02
C GLN A 423 22.19 -6.15 -1.76
N LEU A 424 20.88 -6.35 -1.95
CA LEU A 424 19.94 -6.40 -0.83
C LEU A 424 20.33 -7.51 0.14
N SER A 425 20.13 -7.29 1.43
CA SER A 425 20.32 -8.33 2.44
C SER A 425 19.53 -9.61 2.13
N THR A 426 20.07 -10.76 2.50
CA THR A 426 19.43 -12.07 2.34
C THR A 426 18.88 -12.60 3.65
N ILE A 427 17.74 -13.29 3.58
CA ILE A 427 17.11 -14.00 4.70
C ILE A 427 16.94 -15.47 4.32
N PRO A 428 17.19 -16.42 5.25
CA PRO A 428 16.88 -17.82 5.01
C PRO A 428 15.43 -18.01 4.64
N THR A 429 15.18 -18.61 3.49
CA THR A 429 13.85 -18.80 2.92
C THR A 429 13.71 -20.24 2.46
N LEU A 430 12.61 -20.87 2.83
CA LEU A 430 12.30 -22.23 2.43
C LEU A 430 11.86 -22.25 0.97
N VAL A 431 12.66 -22.92 0.15
CA VAL A 431 12.33 -23.27 -1.23
C VAL A 431 12.27 -24.79 -1.38
N ASP A 432 11.88 -25.28 -2.55
CA ASP A 432 11.71 -26.73 -2.81
C ASP A 432 12.95 -27.54 -2.40
N ASP A 433 14.15 -27.00 -2.65
CA ASP A 433 15.45 -27.64 -2.37
C ASP A 433 15.99 -27.44 -0.95
N GLY A 434 15.23 -26.79 -0.05
CA GLY A 434 15.61 -26.50 1.34
C GLY A 434 15.72 -25.00 1.66
N LEU A 435 16.31 -24.66 2.81
CA LEU A 435 16.59 -23.27 3.16
C LEU A 435 17.69 -22.72 2.25
N GLN A 436 17.42 -21.58 1.62
CA GLN A 436 18.40 -20.85 0.82
C GLN A 436 18.31 -19.34 1.07
N PRO A 437 19.42 -18.60 0.89
CA PRO A 437 19.41 -17.15 1.02
C PRO A 437 18.55 -16.56 -0.09
N ARG A 438 17.65 -15.63 0.26
CA ARG A 438 16.86 -14.84 -0.70
C ARG A 438 16.85 -13.38 -0.31
N HIS A 439 16.99 -12.51 -1.32
CA HIS A 439 16.99 -11.08 -1.13
C HIS A 439 15.65 -10.59 -0.61
N ALA A 440 15.70 -9.64 0.33
CA ALA A 440 14.52 -9.11 0.98
C ALA A 440 14.57 -7.59 1.14
N ASP A 441 13.41 -6.97 1.08
CA ASP A 441 13.20 -5.58 1.50
C ASP A 441 12.23 -5.51 2.69
N LEU A 442 12.02 -4.32 3.22
CA LEU A 442 11.11 -4.06 4.33
C LEU A 442 10.32 -2.80 4.06
N ARG A 443 8.99 -2.87 4.15
CA ARG A 443 8.11 -1.70 4.17
C ARG A 443 7.54 -1.49 5.57
N PRO A 444 8.15 -0.64 6.44
CA PRO A 444 7.45 -0.04 7.56
C PRO A 444 6.26 0.80 7.10
N PHE A 445 5.21 0.80 7.93
CA PHE A 445 4.07 1.69 7.78
C PHE A 445 4.07 2.72 8.90
N ALA A 446 3.82 3.98 8.57
CA ALA A 446 3.67 5.04 9.55
C ALA A 446 2.30 5.73 9.43
N VAL A 447 1.72 6.06 10.57
CA VAL A 447 0.44 6.77 10.70
C VAL A 447 0.71 8.15 11.29
N HIS A 448 0.28 9.20 10.60
CA HIS A 448 0.40 10.59 11.04
C HIS A 448 -0.97 11.10 11.49
N ASP A 449 -1.06 11.54 12.75
CA ASP A 449 -2.33 12.00 13.33
C ASP A 449 -2.45 13.54 13.42
N GLY A 450 -1.37 14.25 13.08
CA GLY A 450 -1.22 15.70 13.16
C GLY A 450 -0.31 16.17 14.28
N ASP A 451 -0.14 15.36 15.33
CA ASP A 451 0.73 15.65 16.48
C ASP A 451 2.04 14.83 16.41
N ASP A 452 1.93 13.53 16.09
CA ASP A 452 3.06 12.61 15.94
C ASP A 452 2.92 11.70 14.73
N VAL A 453 4.05 11.24 14.23
CA VAL A 453 4.14 10.16 13.25
C VAL A 453 4.44 8.88 14.02
N TRP A 454 3.47 7.98 14.15
CA TRP A 454 3.68 6.69 14.76
C TRP A 454 4.10 5.65 13.72
N VAL A 455 5.23 4.98 13.94
CA VAL A 455 5.71 3.90 13.05
C VAL A 455 5.32 2.57 13.66
N LEU A 456 4.64 1.73 12.87
CA LEU A 456 4.29 0.37 13.26
C LEU A 456 5.57 -0.42 13.60
N PRO A 457 5.75 -1.00 14.80
CA PRO A 457 6.95 -1.77 15.16
C PRO A 457 6.99 -3.12 14.42
N GLY A 458 7.34 -3.04 13.13
CA GLY A 458 7.31 -4.11 12.15
C GLY A 458 7.10 -3.54 10.75
N GLY A 459 6.75 -4.42 9.81
CA GLY A 459 6.52 -4.02 8.43
C GLY A 459 6.36 -5.22 7.53
N LEU A 460 6.00 -4.96 6.27
CA LEU A 460 5.90 -6.02 5.28
C LEU A 460 7.30 -6.32 4.75
N THR A 461 7.85 -7.47 5.12
CA THR A 461 9.06 -8.00 4.48
C THR A 461 8.65 -8.75 3.23
N ARG A 462 9.16 -8.33 2.06
CA ARG A 462 8.98 -9.06 0.79
C ARG A 462 10.27 -9.75 0.40
N VAL A 463 10.15 -10.90 -0.25
CA VAL A 463 11.27 -11.76 -0.61
C VAL A 463 11.18 -12.15 -2.08
N ALA A 464 12.29 -12.04 -2.80
CA ALA A 464 12.39 -12.54 -4.16
C ALA A 464 12.60 -14.07 -4.09
N LEU A 465 11.55 -14.85 -4.36
CA LEU A 465 11.61 -16.32 -4.30
C LEU A 465 12.52 -16.95 -5.37
N PRO A 466 12.56 -16.45 -6.62
CA PRO A 466 13.49 -16.98 -7.63
C PRO A 466 14.96 -16.72 -7.25
N ALA A 467 15.81 -17.73 -7.44
CA ALA A 467 17.22 -17.64 -7.09
C ALA A 467 17.94 -16.52 -7.87
N GLY A 468 18.70 -15.67 -7.16
CA GLY A 468 19.51 -14.60 -7.74
C GLY A 468 18.73 -13.39 -8.27
N GLN A 469 17.40 -13.35 -8.10
CA GLN A 469 16.62 -12.17 -8.47
C GLN A 469 16.66 -11.10 -7.37
N LEU A 470 16.86 -9.86 -7.79
CA LEU A 470 16.78 -8.67 -6.93
C LEU A 470 15.38 -8.04 -6.92
N VAL A 471 14.47 -8.52 -7.79
CA VAL A 471 13.12 -7.97 -7.93
C VAL A 471 12.18 -8.68 -6.95
N VAL A 472 11.79 -7.97 -5.89
CA VAL A 472 10.92 -8.45 -4.81
C VAL A 472 9.43 -8.14 -5.03
N ASN A 473 9.03 -7.78 -6.25
CA ASN A 473 7.65 -7.39 -6.53
C ASN A 473 6.70 -8.61 -6.46
N SER A 474 5.63 -8.49 -5.67
CA SER A 474 4.60 -9.52 -5.50
C SER A 474 3.91 -9.90 -6.81
N SER A 475 3.79 -8.96 -7.75
CA SER A 475 3.24 -9.23 -9.10
C SER A 475 4.11 -10.17 -9.97
N GLN A 476 5.33 -10.48 -9.54
CA GLN A 476 6.25 -11.40 -10.24
C GLN A 476 6.61 -12.65 -9.42
N GLY A 477 5.78 -13.03 -8.44
CA GLY A 477 5.98 -14.24 -7.64
C GLY A 477 6.88 -14.05 -6.42
N GLY A 478 6.92 -12.83 -5.86
CA GLY A 478 7.53 -12.57 -4.55
C GLY A 478 6.70 -13.14 -3.40
N GLY A 479 7.38 -13.63 -2.36
CA GLY A 479 6.76 -14.07 -1.11
C GLY A 479 6.87 -13.01 -0.01
N SER A 480 6.33 -13.31 1.17
CA SER A 480 6.46 -12.46 2.35
C SER A 480 6.94 -13.21 3.57
N LYS A 481 7.44 -12.44 4.54
CA LYS A 481 7.84 -12.90 5.87
C LYS A 481 7.19 -12.01 6.92
N ASP A 482 6.92 -12.56 8.10
CA ASP A 482 6.66 -11.73 9.28
C ASP A 482 7.95 -11.01 9.70
N THR A 483 7.81 -9.78 10.20
CA THR A 483 8.94 -8.95 10.66
C THR A 483 8.83 -8.75 12.16
N TRP A 484 9.73 -9.38 12.91
CA TRP A 484 9.76 -9.34 14.37
C TRP A 484 10.71 -8.25 14.84
N ILE A 485 10.17 -7.29 15.57
CA ILE A 485 10.97 -6.37 16.39
C ILE A 485 11.09 -7.00 17.77
N VAL A 486 12.31 -7.32 18.17
CA VAL A 486 12.60 -8.10 19.39
C VAL A 486 13.41 -7.30 20.41
N GLY A 487 13.15 -7.57 21.68
CA GLY A 487 13.79 -6.84 22.79
C GLY A 487 13.08 -5.55 23.21
N GLY A 488 13.68 -4.83 24.16
CA GLY A 488 13.06 -3.69 24.85
C GLY A 488 12.25 -4.10 26.09
N ASP A 489 11.84 -3.12 26.89
CA ASP A 489 11.10 -3.36 28.14
C ASP A 489 9.59 -3.50 27.87
N VAL A 490 9.14 -4.75 27.82
CA VAL A 490 7.73 -5.15 27.56
C VAL A 490 6.78 -4.54 28.60
N ALA A 491 7.27 -4.26 29.82
CA ALA A 491 6.46 -3.70 30.90
C ALA A 491 5.96 -2.27 30.62
N ALA A 492 6.66 -1.51 29.77
CA ALA A 492 6.21 -0.19 29.33
C ALA A 492 5.05 -0.24 28.30
N TRP A 493 4.77 -1.42 27.74
CA TRP A 493 3.79 -1.63 26.67
C TRP A 493 2.58 -2.48 27.09
N ALA A 494 2.58 -2.96 28.34
CA ALA A 494 1.58 -3.84 28.94
C ALA A 494 0.22 -3.16 29.25
N GLY A 495 -0.16 -2.14 28.48
CA GLY A 495 -1.55 -1.66 28.47
C GLY A 495 -2.47 -2.53 27.61
N HIS A 496 -1.91 -3.26 26.64
CA HIS A 496 -2.67 -4.02 25.64
C HIS A 496 -2.26 -5.50 25.75
N ASP A 497 -3.10 -6.25 26.46
CA ASP A 497 -2.85 -7.63 26.84
C ASP A 497 -2.85 -8.53 25.60
N VAL A 498 -1.77 -9.27 25.37
CA VAL A 498 -1.72 -10.36 24.37
C VAL A 498 -2.84 -11.37 24.65
N SER A 499 -3.27 -11.48 25.91
CA SER A 499 -4.42 -12.28 26.31
C SER A 499 -5.76 -11.70 25.82
N ALA A 500 -5.88 -10.39 25.59
CA ALA A 500 -7.10 -9.78 25.03
C ALA A 500 -7.23 -10.06 23.53
N LEU A 501 -6.12 -10.05 22.80
CA LEU A 501 -6.06 -10.60 21.45
C LEU A 501 -6.54 -12.06 21.48
N ILE A 502 -6.03 -12.90 22.37
CA ILE A 502 -6.44 -14.31 22.52
C ILE A 502 -7.89 -14.50 23.04
N ALA A 503 -8.42 -13.55 23.82
CA ALA A 503 -9.75 -13.64 24.42
C ALA A 503 -10.87 -13.27 23.45
N GLU A 504 -10.71 -12.23 22.62
CA GLU A 504 -11.62 -11.97 21.49
C GLU A 504 -11.61 -13.13 20.46
N GLN A 505 -10.55 -13.95 20.45
CA GLN A 505 -10.30 -15.05 19.52
C GLN A 505 -11.02 -16.38 19.84
N THR A 506 -11.87 -16.48 20.87
CA THR A 506 -12.57 -17.74 21.23
C THR A 506 -14.08 -17.75 20.98
N THR A 507 -14.65 -16.69 20.40
CA THR A 507 -16.08 -16.70 20.03
C THR A 507 -16.25 -17.46 18.71
N PRO A 508 -17.02 -18.56 18.64
CA PRO A 508 -17.25 -19.25 17.39
C PRO A 508 -18.03 -18.34 16.45
N THR A 509 -17.44 -18.03 15.29
CA THR A 509 -18.14 -17.42 14.16
C THR A 509 -19.34 -18.30 13.82
N GLN A 510 -20.56 -17.84 14.10
CA GLN A 510 -21.73 -18.43 13.48
C GLN A 510 -21.63 -18.12 11.99
N SER A 511 -21.41 -19.16 11.18
CA SER A 511 -21.47 -19.07 9.73
C SER A 511 -22.84 -18.52 9.33
N ILE A 512 -22.86 -17.34 8.70
CA ILE A 512 -24.04 -16.86 7.99
C ILE A 512 -24.24 -17.84 6.82
N PRO A 513 -25.38 -18.53 6.70
CA PRO A 513 -25.61 -19.44 5.58
C PRO A 513 -25.67 -18.63 4.29
N VAL A 514 -24.89 -19.06 3.29
CA VAL A 514 -24.99 -18.56 1.92
C VAL A 514 -26.41 -18.83 1.43
N ILE A 515 -27.18 -17.76 1.21
CA ILE A 515 -28.50 -17.88 0.57
C ILE A 515 -28.24 -18.20 -0.90
N THR A 516 -28.43 -19.46 -1.29
CA THR A 516 -28.45 -19.85 -2.70
C THR A 516 -29.71 -19.30 -3.37
N PRO A 517 -29.69 -19.05 -4.70
CA PRO A 517 -30.88 -18.60 -5.44
C PRO A 517 -32.09 -19.53 -5.26
N GLU A 518 -31.84 -20.83 -5.06
CA GLU A 518 -32.87 -21.84 -4.78
C GLU A 518 -33.46 -21.70 -3.36
N ALA A 519 -32.65 -21.32 -2.37
CA ALA A 519 -33.11 -21.06 -1.01
C ALA A 519 -33.92 -19.74 -0.91
N ALA A 520 -33.55 -18.72 -1.69
CA ALA A 520 -34.32 -17.48 -1.80
C ALA A 520 -35.69 -17.70 -2.48
N ALA A 521 -35.74 -18.54 -3.52
CA ALA A 521 -36.99 -18.88 -4.20
C ALA A 521 -37.94 -19.71 -3.30
N ALA A 522 -37.40 -20.62 -2.47
CA ALA A 522 -38.18 -21.38 -1.52
C ALA A 522 -38.76 -20.52 -0.38
N ALA A 523 -38.01 -19.50 0.09
CA ALA A 523 -38.48 -18.57 1.11
C ALA A 523 -39.59 -17.63 0.59
N ALA A 524 -39.49 -17.19 -0.67
CA ALA A 524 -40.51 -16.36 -1.32
C ALA A 524 -41.83 -17.11 -1.57
N ALA A 525 -41.78 -18.43 -1.75
CA ALA A 525 -42.98 -19.26 -1.92
C ALA A 525 -43.72 -19.57 -0.59
N ALA A 526 -43.09 -19.33 0.56
CA ALA A 526 -43.63 -19.64 1.88
C ALA A 526 -44.20 -18.42 2.63
N ALA A 527 -44.03 -17.21 2.09
CA ALA A 527 -44.55 -15.98 2.67
C ALA A 527 -45.90 -15.61 2.03
N ASP A 528 -46.99 -16.07 2.63
CA ASP A 528 -48.34 -15.60 2.32
C ASP A 528 -48.52 -14.20 2.92
N HIS A 529 -48.14 -13.15 2.17
CA HIS A 529 -48.32 -11.76 2.57
C HIS A 529 -49.33 -11.07 1.67
N THR A 530 -50.55 -10.93 2.21
CA THR A 530 -51.55 -9.95 1.81
C THR A 530 -50.99 -8.53 1.97
N PRO A 531 -51.06 -7.65 0.96
CA PRO A 531 -50.60 -6.28 1.10
C PRO A 531 -51.56 -5.47 1.99
N ASP A 532 -51.05 -4.92 3.10
CA ASP A 532 -51.73 -3.89 3.88
C ASP A 532 -51.60 -2.53 3.18
N HIS A 533 -52.73 -1.92 2.84
CA HIS A 533 -52.81 -0.56 2.30
C HIS A 533 -52.89 0.48 3.41
N ALA A 534 -52.14 1.58 3.28
CA ALA A 534 -52.31 2.77 4.12
C ALA A 534 -53.63 3.50 3.77
N PRO A 535 -54.37 4.03 4.77
CA PRO A 535 -55.70 4.57 4.57
C PRO A 535 -55.63 6.03 4.08
N GLN A 536 -55.33 6.24 2.78
CA GLN A 536 -55.59 7.53 2.14
C GLN A 536 -55.70 7.53 0.60
N ASP A 537 -55.66 6.39 -0.08
CA ASP A 537 -55.92 6.32 -1.52
C ASP A 537 -57.27 5.65 -1.82
N ASP A 538 -58.27 6.44 -2.21
CA ASP A 538 -59.56 5.96 -2.76
C ASP A 538 -59.41 5.74 -4.28
N PRO A 539 -59.66 4.53 -4.83
CA PRO A 539 -59.50 4.25 -6.24
C PRO A 539 -60.73 4.72 -7.03
N ARG A 540 -60.63 5.88 -7.67
CA ARG A 540 -61.54 6.26 -8.76
C ARG A 540 -60.78 6.80 -9.97
N ASN A 541 -61.09 6.18 -11.11
CA ASN A 541 -60.97 6.70 -12.49
C ASN A 541 -59.75 6.37 -13.37
N ASP A 542 -59.32 5.10 -13.43
CA ASP A 542 -58.50 4.63 -14.57
C ASP A 542 -59.32 4.11 -15.78
N GLN A 543 -60.65 4.08 -15.70
CA GLN A 543 -61.50 3.73 -16.85
C GLN A 543 -61.79 4.88 -17.82
N GLN A 544 -61.38 6.12 -17.52
CA GLN A 544 -61.60 7.27 -18.43
C GLN A 544 -60.37 7.65 -19.29
N ALA A 545 -59.16 7.22 -18.93
CA ALA A 545 -57.95 7.60 -19.69
C ALA A 545 -57.72 6.75 -20.96
N GLN A 546 -58.22 5.50 -21.01
CA GLN A 546 -58.04 4.64 -22.19
C GLN A 546 -59.07 4.85 -23.31
N GLN A 547 -60.12 5.66 -23.13
CA GLN A 547 -61.10 5.99 -24.18
C GLN A 547 -60.85 7.33 -24.89
N GLN A 548 -59.84 8.11 -24.51
CA GLN A 548 -59.53 9.40 -25.15
C GLN A 548 -58.35 9.40 -26.13
N GLN A 549 -57.58 8.32 -26.23
CA GLN A 549 -56.46 8.25 -27.18
C GLN A 549 -56.82 7.64 -28.55
N GLN A 550 -58.04 7.13 -28.73
CA GLN A 550 -58.54 6.57 -30.01
C GLN A 550 -59.49 7.50 -30.78
N ARG A 551 -59.59 8.79 -30.42
CA ARG A 551 -60.51 9.76 -31.06
C ARG A 551 -59.85 11.06 -31.55
N VAL A 552 -58.53 11.11 -31.69
CA VAL A 552 -57.80 12.31 -32.17
C VAL A 552 -57.20 12.16 -33.57
N ASP A 553 -57.27 10.98 -34.19
CA ASP A 553 -57.02 10.81 -35.63
C ASP A 553 -58.34 10.88 -36.42
N ASP A 554 -58.86 12.09 -36.64
CA ASP A 554 -59.69 12.43 -37.80
C ASP A 554 -60.03 13.95 -37.83
N GLY A 555 -59.42 14.70 -38.75
CA GLY A 555 -59.75 16.10 -39.04
C GLY A 555 -59.03 16.64 -40.29
N PRO A 556 -59.66 17.53 -41.09
CA PRO A 556 -59.63 17.42 -42.56
C PRO A 556 -58.58 18.28 -43.28
N ALA A 557 -58.28 17.86 -44.51
CA ALA A 557 -57.42 18.54 -45.49
C ALA A 557 -58.11 19.75 -46.14
N THR A 558 -57.37 20.87 -46.24
CA THR A 558 -57.69 22.02 -47.09
C THR A 558 -56.50 22.38 -47.99
N THR A 559 -56.72 22.28 -49.30
CA THR A 559 -56.02 22.98 -50.40
C THR A 559 -56.37 24.49 -50.32
N THR A 560 -55.63 25.51 -50.76
CA THR A 560 -54.80 25.80 -51.95
C THR A 560 -54.26 27.24 -51.69
N GLU A 561 -53.05 27.69 -52.06
CA GLU A 561 -52.73 28.40 -53.32
C GLU A 561 -51.36 29.08 -53.18
N GLY A 562 -50.57 29.13 -54.27
CA GLY A 562 -49.31 29.86 -54.35
C GLY A 562 -48.43 29.36 -55.49
N ARG A 563 -48.66 29.87 -56.70
CA ARG A 563 -47.95 29.56 -57.96
C ARG A 563 -46.95 30.70 -58.32
N PRO A 564 -46.13 30.60 -59.37
CA PRO A 564 -44.67 30.51 -59.28
C PRO A 564 -43.91 31.70 -59.90
N CYS A 565 -42.60 31.78 -59.65
CA CYS A 565 -41.52 32.10 -60.59
C CYS A 565 -40.17 31.78 -59.95
#